data_AF-A0A1Q6A550-F1
#
_entry.id   AF-A0A1Q6A550-F1
#
_cell.length_a   1.000
_cell.length_b   1.000
_cell.length_c   1.000
_cell.angle_alpha   90.00
_cell.angle_beta   90.00
_cell.angle_gamma   90.00
#
_symmetry.space_group_name_H-M   'P 1'
#
loop_
_entity.id
_entity.type
_entity.pdbx_description
1 polymer ?
#
loop_
_entity_poly.entity_id
_entity_poly.type
_entity_poly.pdbx_seq_one_letter_code
_entity_poly.pdbx_strand_id
1 'polypeptide(L)' 'MRNIGIIIALAGILIVAGALTFTPATSYNLVDSNSGLDASAGLFFGGIIIFGVGTVILANALDKARVKA' A
#
# COMPACT_ATOMS: atom_id res chain seq x y z
N MET A 1 -9.74 16.08 4.95
CA MET A 1 -9.06 14.95 5.66
C MET A 1 -9.66 13.60 5.29
N ARG A 2 -10.98 13.38 5.38
CA ARG A 2 -11.62 12.08 5.05
C ARG A 2 -11.29 11.57 3.64
N ASN A 3 -11.57 12.37 2.61
CA ASN A 3 -11.34 11.97 1.22
C ASN A 3 -9.85 11.76 0.91
N ILE A 4 -8.96 12.53 1.57
CA ILE A 4 -7.51 12.38 1.44
C ILE A 4 -7.06 11.03 2.01
N GLY A 5 -7.54 10.66 3.20
CA GLY A 5 -7.24 9.35 3.80
C GLY A 5 -7.72 8.18 2.92
N ILE A 6 -8.92 8.31 2.34
CA ILE A 6 -9.45 7.30 1.39
C ILE A 6 -8.57 7.18 0.15
N ILE A 7 -8.16 8.29 -0.47
CA ILE A 7 -7.33 8.27 -1.67
C ILE A 7 -5.96 7.64 -1.39
N ILE A 8 -5.33 8.01 -0.27
CA ILE A 8 -4.02 7.47 0.11
C ILE A 8 -4.13 5.97 0.42
N ALA A 9 -5.18 5.54 1.14
CA ALA A 9 -5.42 4.13 1.38
C ALA A 9 -5.65 3.38 0.06
N LEU A 10 -6.48 3.89 -0.84
CA LEU A 10 -6.71 3.29 -2.15
C LEU A 10 -5.41 3.19 -2.99
N ALA A 11 -4.57 4.22 -2.98
CA ALA A 11 -3.27 4.17 -3.66
C ALA A 11 -2.38 3.06 -3.08
N GLY A 12 -2.28 2.96 -1.75
CA GLY A 12 -1.50 1.92 -1.09
C GLY A 12 -1.96 0.51 -1.43
N ILE A 13 -3.27 0.24 -1.39
CA ILE A 13 -3.78 -1.10 -1.70
C ILE A 13 -3.61 -1.47 -3.17
N LEU A 14 -3.72 -0.50 -4.09
CA LEU A 14 -3.47 -0.72 -5.51
C LEU A 14 -2.00 -1.05 -5.80
N ILE A 15 -1.06 -0.41 -5.10
CA ILE A 15 0.37 -0.75 -5.20
C ILE A 15 0.62 -2.19 -4.72
N VAL A 16 0.05 -2.58 -3.57
CA VAL A 16 0.18 -3.94 -3.05
C VAL A 16 -0.43 -4.96 -4.00
N ALA A 17 -1.65 -4.71 -4.48
CA ALA A 17 -2.32 -5.59 -5.44
C ALA A 17 -1.50 -5.74 -6.72
N GLY A 18 -1.02 -4.62 -7.28
CA GLY A 18 -0.14 -4.63 -8.45
C GLY A 18 1.14 -5.42 -8.22
N ALA A 19 1.80 -5.21 -7.07
CA ALA A 19 3.01 -5.96 -6.73
C ALA A 19 2.75 -7.47 -6.68
N LEU A 20 1.61 -7.91 -6.14
CA LEU A 20 1.25 -9.34 -6.09
C LEU A 20 0.84 -9.92 -7.46
N THR A 21 0.14 -9.14 -8.29
CA THR A 21 -0.31 -9.62 -9.61
C THR A 21 0.82 -9.65 -10.64
N PHE A 22 1.73 -8.68 -10.58
CA PHE A 22 2.82 -8.54 -11.53
C PHE A 22 4.13 -9.20 -11.07
N THR A 23 4.23 -9.64 -9.82
CA THR A 23 5.36 -10.43 -9.30
C THR A 23 4.91 -11.87 -9.02
N PRO A 24 4.78 -12.73 -10.05
CA PRO A 24 4.44 -14.13 -9.85
C PRO A 24 5.51 -14.82 -9.00
N ALA A 25 5.11 -15.86 -8.25
CA ALA A 25 5.96 -16.64 -7.34
C ALA A 25 7.14 -17.38 -8.02
N THR A 26 7.29 -17.21 -9.34
CA THR A 26 8.50 -17.57 -10.08
C THR A 26 9.69 -16.68 -9.76
N SER A 27 9.60 -15.79 -8.76
CA SER A 27 10.72 -15.03 -8.17
C SER A 27 11.88 -15.88 -7.61
N TYR A 28 11.74 -17.20 -7.64
CA TYR A 28 12.84 -18.16 -7.44
C TYR A 28 13.33 -18.80 -8.76
N ASN A 29 13.12 -18.13 -9.89
CA ASN A 29 13.75 -18.48 -11.15
C ASN A 29 15.23 -18.10 -11.07
N LEU A 30 16.12 -19.02 -11.44
CA LEU A 30 17.58 -18.82 -11.43
C LEU A 30 18.04 -17.63 -12.31
N VAL A 31 17.15 -17.11 -13.17
CA VAL A 31 17.40 -15.98 -14.08
C VAL A 31 17.06 -14.62 -13.45
N ASP A 32 16.29 -14.57 -12.36
CA ASP A 32 15.91 -13.28 -11.74
C ASP A 32 17.09 -12.63 -11.04
N SER A 33 17.26 -11.32 -11.26
CA SER A 33 18.30 -10.55 -10.57
C SER A 33 17.86 -10.23 -9.15
N ASN A 34 18.80 -10.28 -8.19
CA ASN A 34 18.58 -9.83 -6.81
C ASN A 34 18.01 -8.40 -6.76
N SER A 35 18.47 -7.53 -7.67
CA SER A 35 17.97 -6.16 -7.79
C SER A 35 16.49 -6.08 -8.17
N GLY A 36 15.97 -7.01 -8.97
CA GLY A 36 14.55 -7.08 -9.33
C GLY A 36 13.70 -7.53 -8.15
N LEU A 37 14.18 -8.52 -7.39
CA LEU A 37 13.52 -9.00 -6.18
C LEU A 37 13.43 -7.92 -5.10
N ASP A 38 14.54 -7.21 -4.85
CA ASP A 38 14.60 -6.13 -3.88
C ASP A 38 13.67 -4.96 -4.26
N ALA A 39 13.59 -4.63 -5.56
CA ALA A 39 12.70 -3.59 -6.06
C ALA A 39 11.22 -3.97 -5.87
N SER A 40 10.83 -5.20 -6.21
CA SER A 40 9.46 -5.70 -6.00
C SER A 40 9.08 -5.77 -4.52
N ALA A 41 10.00 -6.21 -3.65
CA ALA A 41 9.80 -6.19 -2.21
C ALA A 41 9.61 -4.75 -1.70
N GLY A 42 10.43 -3.81 -2.18
CA GLY A 42 10.30 -2.39 -1.85
C GLY A 42 8.93 -1.80 -2.22
N LEU A 43 8.42 -2.13 -3.40
CA LEU A 43 7.08 -1.72 -3.84
C LEU A 43 5.98 -2.31 -2.96
N PHE A 44 6.07 -3.61 -2.64
CA PHE A 44 5.09 -4.28 -1.79
C PHE A 44 5.03 -3.68 -0.39
N PHE A 45 6.18 -3.60 0.31
CA PHE A 45 6.23 -3.05 1.67
C PHE A 45 5.94 -1.55 1.71
N GLY A 46 6.40 -0.80 0.70
CA GLY A 46 6.05 0.62 0.53
C GLY A 46 4.54 0.81 0.38
N GLY A 47 3.88 -0.02 -0.42
CA GLY A 47 2.43 -0.01 -0.57
C GLY A 47 1.67 -0.26 0.74
N ILE A 48 2.14 -1.21 1.57
CA ILE A 48 1.57 -1.47 2.90
C ILE A 48 1.68 -0.24 3.81
N ILE A 49 2.84 0.43 3.82
CA ILE A 49 3.05 1.64 4.63
C ILE A 49 2.08 2.75 4.18
N ILE A 50 1.98 2.99 2.88
CA ILE A 50 1.07 4.01 2.31
C ILE A 50 -0.38 3.70 2.69
N PHE A 51 -0.80 2.43 2.57
CA PHE A 51 -2.13 1.99 2.96
C PHE A 51 -2.41 2.25 4.45
N GLY A 52 -1.46 1.93 5.32
CA GLY A 52 -1.54 2.16 6.76
C GLY A 52 -1.69 3.65 7.09
N VAL A 53 -0.87 4.51 6.50
CA VAL A 53 -0.95 5.98 6.68
C VAL A 53 -2.32 6.51 6.24
N GLY A 54 -2.80 6.09 5.07
CA GLY A 54 -4.13 6.50 4.58
C GLY A 54 -5.26 6.10 5.53
N THR A 55 -5.19 4.88 6.07
CA THR A 55 -6.15 4.35 7.04
C THR A 55 -6.16 5.15 8.35
N VAL A 56 -4.98 5.49 8.89
CA VAL A 56 -4.87 6.32 10.10
C VAL A 56 -5.45 7.72 9.89
N ILE A 57 -5.17 8.35 8.74
CA ILE A 57 -5.72 9.66 8.39
C ILE A 57 -7.26 9.59 8.30
N LEU A 58 -7.79 8.53 7.68
CA LEU A 58 -9.22 8.31 7.55
C LEU A 58 -9.89 8.10 8.91
N ALA A 59 -9.34 7.23 9.76
CA ALA A 59 -9.86 6.95 11.10
C ALA A 59 -9.92 8.24 11.94
N ASN A 60 -8.84 9.02 11.96
CA ASN A 60 -8.79 10.30 12.66
C ASN A 60 -9.80 11.32 12.11
N ALA A 61 -10.06 11.31 10.80
CA ALA A 61 -11.04 12.20 10.19
C ALA A 61 -12.48 11.81 10.56
N LEU A 62 -12.77 10.52 10.68
CA LEU A 62 -14.08 10.00 11.09
C LEU A 62 -14.35 10.26 12.57
N ASP A 63 -13.36 10.03 13.43
CA ASP A 63 -13.48 10.28 14.87
C ASP A 63 -13.76 11.77 15.16
N LYS A 64 -13.04 12.68 14.50
CA LYS A 64 -13.33 14.14 14.58
C LYS A 64 -14.72 14.51 14.08
N ALA A 65 -15.25 13.81 13.08
CA ALA A 65 -16.61 14.05 12.59
C ALA A 65 -17.66 13.58 13.61
N ARG A 66 -17.40 12.46 14.29
CA ARG A 66 -18.27 11.93 15.36
C ARG A 66 -18.29 12.84 16.59
N VAL A 67 -17.15 13.35 17.03
CA VAL A 67 -17.04 14.23 18.21
C VAL A 67 -17.72 15.60 18.01
N LYS A 68 -17.93 16.02 16.75
CA LYS A 68 -18.60 17.29 16.42
C LYS A 68 -20.13 17.19 16.24
N ALA A 69 -20.68 15.97 16.23
CA ALA A 69 -22.12 15.71 16.10
C ALA A 69 -22.77 15.56 17.47
#